data_AF-A0A0D6MAG6-F1
#
_entry.id   AF-A0A0D6MAG6-F1
#
_cell.length_a   1.000
_cell.length_b   1.000
_cell.length_c   1.000
_cell.angle_alpha   90.00
_cell.angle_beta   90.00
_cell.angle_gamma   90.00
#
_symmetry.space_group_name_H-M   'P 1'
#
loop_
_entity.id
_entity.type
_entity.pdbx_description
1 polymer ?
#
loop_
_entity_poly.entity_id
_entity_poly.type
_entity_poly.pdbx_seq_one_letter_code
_entity_poly.pdbx_strand_id
1 'polypeptide(L)'
;MNNSQMARLAEIVGAHDLGLGVVMGAHQSIRSRAVKTPDGKHYILDGSKIWISNGGFAEIFTVFAQTPIKMPDGSTKDKVSAFIVERSFGGVTSGPQEKKMGIKGSNTTAVHFENVKIPVENLLGVEGEGFKVAMNILNNGRFGIPAACTGAMKLCIQKTVDHITQRVQFGQTLQEFFNVQEKLTNMIARHYATESIVYLLSSNMDRGIQDYQLEAAIGKVAASVSNLWF
;
A
#
# COMPACT_ATOMS: atom_id res chain seq x y z
N MET A 1 12.43 0.33 7.03
CA MET A 1 11.58 1.39 7.60
C MET A 1 10.74 0.77 8.70
N ASN A 2 10.87 1.25 9.93
CA ASN A 2 9.96 0.85 11.02
C ASN A 2 8.69 1.72 11.00
N ASN A 3 7.64 1.32 11.73
CA ASN A 3 6.37 2.06 11.80
C ASN A 3 6.56 3.53 12.21
N SER A 4 7.54 3.79 13.07
CA SER A 4 7.90 5.13 13.55
C SER A 4 8.42 6.03 12.42
N GLN A 5 9.18 5.49 11.47
CA GLN A 5 9.68 6.23 10.31
C GLN A 5 8.57 6.54 9.31
N MET A 6 7.60 5.65 9.13
CA MET A 6 6.45 5.91 8.26
C MET A 6 5.47 6.91 8.88
N ALA A 7 5.26 6.84 10.20
CA ALA A 7 4.49 7.84 10.95
C ALA A 7 5.14 9.22 10.86
N ARG A 8 6.47 9.30 11.01
CA ARG A 8 7.22 10.55 10.86
C ARG A 8 7.23 11.08 9.43
N LEU A 9 7.27 10.20 8.44
CA LEU A 9 7.08 10.59 7.04
C LEU A 9 5.68 11.17 6.83
N ALA A 10 4.63 10.51 7.33
CA ALA A 10 3.25 11.00 7.25
C ALA A 10 3.06 12.33 8.00
N GLU A 11 3.71 12.51 9.15
CA GLU A 11 3.73 13.76 9.91
C GLU A 11 4.42 14.87 9.14
N ILE A 12 5.60 14.63 8.56
CA ILE A 12 6.32 15.61 7.74
C ILE A 12 5.51 15.97 6.50
N VAL A 13 4.95 14.98 5.82
CA VAL A 13 4.09 15.15 4.65
C VAL A 13 2.86 15.99 5.01
N GLY A 14 2.18 15.66 6.10
CA GLY A 14 1.01 16.43 6.57
C GLY A 14 1.37 17.84 7.09
N ALA A 15 2.50 18.00 7.78
CA ALA A 15 2.95 19.28 8.31
C ALA A 15 3.39 20.28 7.22
N HIS A 16 3.76 19.77 6.04
CA HIS A 16 4.20 20.58 4.90
C HIS A 16 3.18 20.56 3.75
N ASP A 17 1.98 20.02 3.99
CA ASP A 17 0.88 19.88 3.03
C ASP A 17 1.30 19.17 1.72
N LEU A 18 2.25 18.24 1.83
CA LEU A 18 2.81 17.52 0.70
C LEU A 18 1.90 16.35 0.32
N GLY A 19 1.81 16.08 -0.98
CA GLY A 19 1.23 14.82 -1.45
C GLY A 19 2.28 13.68 -1.45
N LEU A 20 2.03 12.59 -0.72
CA LEU A 20 2.86 11.37 -0.83
C LEU A 20 2.23 10.36 -1.79
N GLY A 21 2.96 9.97 -2.82
CA GLY A 21 2.59 8.91 -3.76
C GLY A 21 3.54 7.73 -3.61
N VAL A 22 3.12 6.64 -2.97
CA VAL A 22 3.93 5.41 -2.99
C VAL A 22 3.73 4.71 -4.33
N VAL A 23 4.72 4.76 -5.21
CA VAL A 23 4.64 4.12 -6.53
C VAL A 23 5.03 2.66 -6.41
N MET A 24 4.06 1.80 -6.14
CA MET A 24 4.30 0.36 -6.09
C MET A 24 4.19 -0.28 -7.48
N GLY A 25 5.23 -1.05 -7.80
CA GLY A 25 5.47 -1.68 -9.09
C GLY A 25 6.94 -2.03 -9.19
N ALA A 26 7.39 -2.92 -8.28
CA ALA A 26 8.79 -3.28 -8.04
C ALA A 26 9.13 -4.72 -8.48
N HIS A 27 8.22 -5.39 -9.18
CA HIS A 27 8.46 -6.74 -9.68
C HIS A 27 9.66 -6.74 -10.63
N GLN A 28 10.40 -7.86 -10.72
CA GLN A 28 11.59 -7.94 -11.56
C GLN A 28 11.32 -7.74 -13.06
N SER A 29 10.06 -7.81 -13.48
CA SER A 29 9.63 -7.58 -14.87
C SER A 29 9.30 -6.12 -15.20
N ILE A 30 9.51 -5.18 -14.27
CA ILE A 30 9.25 -3.77 -14.51
C ILE A 30 10.17 -3.24 -15.61
N ARG A 31 9.64 -2.32 -16.43
CA ARG A 31 10.36 -1.75 -17.59
C ARG A 31 10.88 -0.32 -17.38
N SER A 32 10.40 0.37 -16.35
CA SER A 32 10.96 1.68 -15.97
C SER A 32 12.45 1.51 -15.69
N ARG A 33 13.29 2.38 -16.27
CA ARG A 33 14.75 2.24 -16.26
C ARG A 33 15.38 3.50 -15.70
N ALA A 34 16.37 3.33 -14.85
CA ALA A 34 17.18 4.40 -14.29
C ALA A 34 18.65 4.14 -14.65
N VAL A 35 19.27 5.04 -15.42
CA VAL A 35 20.66 4.91 -15.84
C VAL A 35 21.51 5.96 -15.16
N LYS A 36 22.60 5.54 -14.50
CA LYS A 36 23.53 6.46 -13.85
C LYS A 36 24.26 7.29 -14.89
N THR A 37 24.36 8.59 -14.67
CA THR A 37 25.09 9.51 -15.55
C THR A 37 26.60 9.23 -15.50
N PRO A 38 27.36 9.53 -16.58
CA PRO A 38 28.81 9.30 -16.60
C PRO A 38 29.59 10.02 -15.50
N ASP A 39 29.11 11.18 -15.04
CA ASP A 39 29.69 11.93 -13.93
C ASP A 39 29.36 11.31 -12.55
N GLY A 40 28.51 10.29 -12.51
CA GLY A 40 28.11 9.58 -11.31
C GLY A 40 27.25 10.40 -10.34
N LYS A 41 26.74 11.57 -10.74
CA LYS A 41 26.00 12.49 -9.85
C LYS A 41 24.49 12.30 -9.90
N HIS A 42 23.95 11.73 -10.97
CA HIS A 42 22.51 11.55 -11.13
C HIS A 42 22.17 10.18 -11.72
N TYR A 43 20.91 9.80 -11.59
CA TYR A 43 20.25 8.80 -12.43
C TYR A 43 19.28 9.52 -13.36
N ILE A 44 19.22 9.07 -14.63
CA ILE A 44 18.18 9.47 -15.57
C ILE A 44 17.10 8.39 -15.55
N LEU A 45 15.90 8.74 -15.10
CA LEU A 45 14.75 7.85 -15.01
C LEU A 45 13.78 8.07 -16.17
N ASP A 46 13.45 6.96 -16.83
CA ASP A 46 12.44 6.89 -17.88
C ASP A 46 11.45 5.74 -17.64
N GLY A 47 10.19 6.02 -17.95
CA GLY A 47 9.14 5.02 -18.04
C GLY A 47 7.81 5.49 -17.46
N SER A 48 6.91 4.54 -17.24
CA SER A 48 5.58 4.82 -16.73
C SER A 48 5.17 3.83 -15.66
N LYS A 49 4.27 4.28 -14.79
CA LYS A 49 3.69 3.49 -13.72
C LYS A 49 2.17 3.69 -13.74
N ILE A 50 1.43 2.61 -13.50
CA ILE A 50 -0.03 2.59 -13.60
C ILE A 50 -0.65 2.41 -12.23
N TRP A 51 -1.88 2.90 -12.06
CA TRP A 51 -2.68 2.78 -10.83
C TRP A 51 -1.98 3.29 -9.58
N ILE A 52 -1.32 4.43 -9.70
CA ILE A 52 -0.62 5.06 -8.60
C ILE A 52 -1.62 5.83 -7.75
N SER A 53 -1.79 5.37 -6.51
CA SER A 53 -2.58 6.09 -5.51
C SER A 53 -1.91 7.43 -5.21
N ASN A 54 -2.71 8.49 -5.19
CA ASN A 54 -2.28 9.89 -5.08
C ASN A 54 -1.43 10.40 -6.26
N GLY A 55 -1.29 9.63 -7.34
CA GLY A 55 -0.41 9.96 -8.46
C GLY A 55 -0.69 11.32 -9.10
N GLY A 56 -1.92 11.84 -9.04
CA GLY A 56 -2.30 13.11 -9.63
C GLY A 56 -1.89 14.36 -8.84
N PHE A 57 -1.57 14.23 -7.55
CA PHE A 57 -1.18 15.37 -6.71
C PHE A 57 0.04 15.10 -5.81
N ALA A 58 0.57 13.88 -5.80
CA ALA A 58 1.78 13.57 -5.07
C ALA A 58 2.96 14.40 -5.59
N GLU A 59 3.76 14.92 -4.66
CA GLU A 59 4.98 15.67 -4.91
C GLU A 59 6.22 14.80 -4.69
N ILE A 60 6.13 13.79 -3.83
CA ILE A 60 7.21 12.85 -3.56
C ILE A 60 6.76 11.43 -3.91
N PHE A 61 7.65 10.70 -4.58
CA PHE A 61 7.44 9.33 -5.02
C PHE A 61 8.55 8.40 -4.59
N THR A 62 8.20 7.24 -4.03
CA THR A 62 9.12 6.10 -3.98
C THR A 62 9.00 5.32 -5.29
N VAL A 63 9.98 5.44 -6.19
CA VAL A 63 9.96 4.84 -7.52
C VAL A 63 10.92 3.66 -7.61
N PHE A 64 10.45 2.54 -8.13
CA PHE A 64 11.27 1.37 -8.44
C PHE A 64 11.57 1.31 -9.93
N ALA A 65 12.84 1.18 -10.30
CA ALA A 65 13.29 1.11 -11.69
C ALA A 65 14.45 0.13 -11.87
N GLN A 66 14.59 -0.43 -13.07
CA GLN A 66 15.72 -1.24 -13.46
C GLN A 66 16.96 -0.35 -13.60
N THR A 67 18.01 -0.72 -12.88
CA THR A 67 19.33 -0.11 -12.97
C THR A 67 20.31 -1.14 -13.54
N PRO A 68 21.11 -0.80 -14.55
CA PRO A 68 22.15 -1.69 -15.06
C PRO A 68 23.29 -1.79 -14.03
N ILE A 69 23.50 -2.97 -13.45
CA ILE A 69 24.53 -3.23 -12.44
C ILE A 69 25.65 -4.07 -13.04
N LYS A 70 26.89 -3.58 -12.92
CA LYS A 70 28.08 -4.38 -13.24
C LYS A 70 28.28 -5.45 -12.16
N MET A 71 28.28 -6.69 -12.59
CA MET A 71 28.50 -7.86 -11.75
C MET A 71 30.01 -8.16 -11.64
N PRO A 72 30.45 -8.92 -10.61
CA PRO A 72 31.87 -9.27 -10.44
C PRO A 72 32.47 -10.06 -11.62
N ASP A 73 31.65 -10.77 -12.38
CA ASP A 73 32.04 -11.53 -13.58
C ASP A 73 32.20 -10.66 -14.84
N GLY A 74 32.08 -9.33 -14.71
CA GLY A 74 32.15 -8.38 -15.81
C GLY A 74 30.86 -8.23 -16.62
N SER A 75 29.85 -9.07 -16.38
CA SER A 75 28.53 -8.93 -17.01
C SER A 75 27.76 -7.74 -16.45
N THR A 76 26.84 -7.19 -17.22
CA THR A 76 25.88 -6.18 -16.72
C THR A 76 24.51 -6.83 -16.61
N LYS A 77 23.88 -6.74 -15.44
CA LYS A 77 22.53 -7.25 -15.19
C LYS A 77 21.64 -6.12 -14.71
N ASP A 78 20.44 -6.05 -15.27
CA ASP A 78 19.42 -5.13 -14.78
C ASP A 78 18.87 -5.67 -13.46
N LYS A 79 18.98 -4.85 -12.40
CA LYS A 79 18.41 -5.11 -11.09
C LYS A 79 17.52 -3.95 -10.69
N VAL A 80 16.50 -4.24 -9.87
CA VAL A 80 15.60 -3.19 -9.37
C VAL A 80 16.30 -2.37 -8.29
N SER A 81 16.29 -1.06 -8.44
CA SER A 81 16.67 -0.08 -7.41
C SER A 81 15.44 0.74 -6.99
N ALA A 82 15.50 1.33 -5.81
CA ALA A 82 14.46 2.19 -5.27
C ALA A 82 14.99 3.63 -5.16
N PHE A 83 14.16 4.61 -5.51
CA PHE A 83 14.52 6.02 -5.54
C PHE A 83 13.46 6.88 -4.89
N ILE A 84 13.87 7.96 -4.24
CA ILE A 84 12.99 9.07 -3.88
C ILE A 84 13.00 10.06 -5.04
N VAL A 85 11.85 10.25 -5.70
CA VAL A 85 11.70 11.15 -6.84
C VAL A 85 10.76 12.26 -6.46
N GLU A 86 11.19 13.51 -6.58
CA GLU A 86 10.31 14.65 -6.43
C GLU A 86 9.72 15.05 -7.78
N ARG A 87 8.46 15.47 -7.79
CA ARG A 87 7.82 16.03 -8.98
C ARG A 87 8.55 17.28 -9.48
N SER A 88 9.14 18.04 -8.55
CA SER A 88 9.93 19.25 -8.78
C SER A 88 11.17 19.01 -9.65
N PHE A 89 11.67 17.77 -9.76
CA PHE A 89 12.84 17.44 -10.59
C PHE A 89 12.59 17.59 -12.10
N GLY A 90 11.33 17.79 -12.51
CA GLY A 90 10.94 17.92 -13.91
C GLY A 90 10.82 16.56 -14.60
N GLY A 91 10.05 16.51 -15.70
CA GLY A 91 9.79 15.27 -16.43
C GLY A 91 8.81 14.30 -15.75
N VAL A 92 8.17 14.72 -14.64
CA VAL A 92 7.16 13.91 -13.92
C VAL A 92 5.75 14.42 -14.23
N THR A 93 4.98 13.66 -15.00
CA THR A 93 3.60 14.00 -15.35
C THR A 93 2.63 12.91 -14.92
N SER A 94 1.34 13.25 -14.85
CA SER A 94 0.30 12.34 -14.37
C SER A 94 -0.88 12.33 -15.33
N GLY A 95 -1.42 11.14 -15.58
CA GLY A 95 -2.62 10.97 -16.38
C GLY A 95 -3.89 11.44 -15.65
N PRO A 96 -5.05 11.38 -16.33
CA PRO A 96 -6.32 11.67 -15.69
C PRO A 96 -6.64 10.66 -14.58
N GLN A 97 -7.57 11.04 -13.69
CA GLN A 97 -8.05 10.14 -12.65
C GLN A 97 -8.77 8.94 -13.26
N GLU A 98 -8.36 7.75 -12.83
CA GLU A 98 -8.92 6.48 -13.28
C GLU A 98 -10.37 6.31 -12.80
N LYS A 99 -11.23 5.84 -13.72
CA LYS A 99 -12.62 5.46 -13.41
C LYS A 99 -12.63 4.04 -12.86
N LYS A 100 -13.05 3.90 -11.60
CA LYS A 100 -13.06 2.63 -10.85
C LYS A 100 -14.40 2.39 -10.15
N MET A 101 -14.68 1.13 -9.82
CA MET A 101 -15.95 0.69 -9.21
C MET A 101 -16.21 1.38 -7.85
N GLY A 102 -15.22 1.33 -6.95
CA GLY A 102 -15.30 1.87 -5.59
C GLY A 102 -14.10 2.76 -5.24
N ILE A 103 -13.98 3.12 -3.96
CA ILE A 103 -12.91 3.99 -3.42
C ILE A 103 -12.65 5.24 -4.29
N LYS A 104 -13.72 5.84 -4.84
CA LYS A 104 -13.65 6.94 -5.80
C LYS A 104 -13.03 8.22 -5.24
N GLY A 105 -13.08 8.39 -3.91
CA GLY A 105 -12.39 9.47 -3.20
C GLY A 105 -10.86 9.34 -3.19
N SER A 106 -10.31 8.16 -3.45
CA SER A 106 -8.87 7.99 -3.65
C SER A 106 -8.50 8.44 -5.07
N ASN A 107 -7.51 9.32 -5.19
CA ASN A 107 -6.91 9.64 -6.48
C ASN A 107 -6.08 8.45 -6.97
N THR A 108 -6.25 8.08 -8.23
CA THR A 108 -5.52 6.99 -8.87
C THR A 108 -5.24 7.40 -10.29
N THR A 109 -3.98 7.45 -10.70
CA THR A 109 -3.59 7.89 -12.05
C THR A 109 -2.44 7.03 -12.57
N ALA A 110 -2.20 7.10 -13.89
CA ALA A 110 -0.87 6.82 -14.41
C ALA A 110 0.10 7.95 -14.00
N VAL A 111 1.38 7.61 -13.83
CA VAL A 111 2.48 8.56 -13.62
C VAL A 111 3.57 8.24 -14.64
N HIS A 112 4.04 9.26 -15.34
CA HIS A 112 5.04 9.17 -16.40
C HIS A 112 6.30 9.91 -15.96
N PHE A 113 7.44 9.31 -16.27
CA PHE A 113 8.77 9.82 -16.00
C PHE A 113 9.51 9.90 -17.33
N GLU A 114 9.91 11.10 -17.73
CA GLU A 114 10.62 11.36 -18.97
C GLU A 114 11.89 12.15 -18.66
N ASN A 115 13.04 11.50 -18.84
CA ASN A 115 14.38 12.05 -18.58
C ASN A 115 14.52 12.70 -17.20
N VAL A 116 13.90 12.12 -16.16
CA VAL A 116 13.89 12.69 -14.81
C VAL A 116 15.28 12.53 -14.20
N LYS A 117 15.89 13.65 -13.81
CA LYS A 117 17.22 13.67 -13.17
C LYS A 117 17.08 13.49 -11.66
N ILE A 118 17.47 12.33 -11.17
CA ILE A 118 17.40 11.98 -9.75
C ILE A 118 18.82 12.10 -9.16
N PRO A 119 19.04 12.89 -8.10
CA PRO A 119 20.33 12.92 -7.40
C PRO A 119 20.72 11.54 -6.86
N VAL A 120 22.01 11.19 -6.84
CA VAL A 120 22.45 9.85 -6.37
C VAL A 120 22.13 9.58 -4.90
N GLU A 121 22.08 10.62 -4.08
CA GLU A 121 21.72 10.58 -2.67
C GLU A 121 20.25 10.20 -2.44
N ASN A 122 19.40 10.34 -3.47
CA ASN A 122 18.00 9.93 -3.43
C ASN A 122 17.80 8.43 -3.68
N LEU A 123 18.87 7.65 -3.85
CA LEU A 123 18.82 6.20 -3.84
C LEU A 123 18.37 5.70 -2.46
N LEU A 124 17.28 4.96 -2.42
CA LEU A 124 16.73 4.39 -1.20
C LEU A 124 17.27 2.98 -0.96
N GLY A 125 18.21 2.86 -0.02
CA GLY A 125 18.86 1.59 0.29
C GLY A 125 20.07 1.32 -0.61
N VAL A 126 20.27 0.06 -0.99
CA VAL A 126 21.42 -0.36 -1.80
C VAL A 126 21.03 -0.49 -3.27
N GLU A 127 21.90 -0.02 -4.16
CA GLU A 127 21.72 -0.12 -5.59
C GLU A 127 21.56 -1.60 -6.02
N GLY A 128 20.50 -1.91 -6.76
CA GLY A 128 20.16 -3.27 -7.17
C GLY A 128 19.45 -4.12 -6.11
N GLU A 129 19.20 -3.60 -4.90
CA GLU A 129 18.44 -4.28 -3.84
C GLU A 129 17.04 -3.69 -3.61
N GLY A 130 16.53 -2.88 -4.56
CA GLY A 130 15.22 -2.24 -4.46
C GLY A 130 14.05 -3.21 -4.32
N PHE A 131 14.15 -4.45 -4.82
CA PHE A 131 13.12 -5.47 -4.60
C PHE A 131 12.94 -5.81 -3.10
N LYS A 132 14.06 -5.89 -2.35
CA LYS A 132 14.04 -6.13 -0.91
C LYS A 132 13.38 -4.96 -0.17
N VAL A 133 13.67 -3.73 -0.59
CA VAL A 133 13.04 -2.52 -0.07
C VAL A 133 11.52 -2.57 -0.29
N ALA A 134 11.08 -2.93 -1.50
CA ALA A 134 9.66 -3.06 -1.81
C ALA A 134 8.96 -4.12 -0.94
N MET A 135 9.58 -5.30 -0.77
CA MET A 135 9.00 -6.36 0.06
C MET A 135 8.91 -5.95 1.53
N ASN A 136 9.92 -5.25 2.05
CA ASN A 136 9.88 -4.73 3.42
C ASN A 136 8.77 -3.70 3.62
N ILE A 137 8.59 -2.76 2.67
CA ILE A 137 7.49 -1.78 2.72
C ILE A 137 6.14 -2.50 2.69
N LEU A 138 5.97 -3.49 1.80
CA LEU A 138 4.74 -4.26 1.69
C LEU A 138 4.44 -5.07 2.95
N ASN A 139 5.43 -5.78 3.49
CA ASN A 139 5.26 -6.56 4.72
C ASN A 139 4.90 -5.65 5.89
N ASN A 140 5.56 -4.50 6.00
CA ASN A 140 5.24 -3.51 7.01
C ASN A 140 3.85 -2.90 6.81
N GLY A 141 3.39 -2.64 5.58
CA GLY A 141 2.06 -2.08 5.32
C GLY A 141 0.90 -3.07 5.42
N ARG A 142 1.16 -4.39 5.36
CA ARG A 142 0.11 -5.43 5.30
C ARG A 142 -0.83 -5.43 6.51
N PHE A 143 -0.36 -5.09 7.71
CA PHE A 143 -1.22 -5.03 8.91
C PHE A 143 -2.28 -3.92 8.81
N GLY A 144 -2.07 -2.90 7.97
CA GLY A 144 -3.03 -1.81 7.78
C GLY A 144 -4.33 -2.27 7.11
N ILE A 145 -4.28 -3.32 6.28
CA ILE A 145 -5.47 -3.87 5.63
C ILE A 145 -6.46 -4.48 6.62
N PRO A 146 -6.08 -5.45 7.48
CA PRO A 146 -7.01 -5.99 8.46
C PRO A 146 -7.49 -4.91 9.45
N ALA A 147 -6.64 -3.92 9.80
CA ALA A 147 -7.06 -2.79 10.62
C ALA A 147 -8.19 -1.96 9.97
N ALA A 148 -8.05 -1.61 8.69
CA ALA A 148 -9.10 -0.91 7.94
C ALA A 148 -10.37 -1.75 7.78
N CYS A 149 -10.22 -3.06 7.50
CA CYS A 149 -11.34 -3.98 7.39
C CYS A 149 -12.12 -4.08 8.71
N THR A 150 -11.45 -4.10 9.87
CA THR A 150 -12.12 -4.10 11.18
C THR A 150 -13.04 -2.89 11.35
N GLY A 151 -12.57 -1.68 11.02
CA GLY A 151 -13.41 -0.48 11.07
C GLY A 151 -14.63 -0.57 10.16
N ALA A 152 -14.44 -1.06 8.93
CA ALA A 152 -15.54 -1.27 7.98
C ALA A 152 -16.54 -2.33 8.48
N MET A 153 -16.07 -3.44 9.03
CA MET A 153 -16.93 -4.49 9.60
C MET A 153 -17.78 -3.97 10.76
N LYS A 154 -17.20 -3.17 11.68
CA LYS A 154 -17.98 -2.53 12.77
C LYS A 154 -19.12 -1.68 12.22
N LEU A 155 -18.84 -0.85 11.21
CA LEU A 155 -19.86 -0.01 10.59
C LEU A 155 -20.95 -0.85 9.90
N CYS A 156 -20.57 -1.92 9.20
CA CYS A 156 -21.53 -2.83 8.57
C CYS A 156 -22.39 -3.55 9.61
N ILE A 157 -21.80 -4.06 10.69
CA ILE A 157 -22.52 -4.68 11.80
C ILE A 157 -23.52 -3.70 12.41
N GLN A 158 -23.10 -2.47 12.70
CA GLN A 158 -24.00 -1.43 13.24
C GLN A 158 -25.19 -1.18 12.32
N LYS A 159 -24.95 -0.97 11.01
CA LYS A 159 -26.01 -0.76 10.03
C LYS A 159 -26.95 -1.97 9.91
N THR A 160 -26.41 -3.18 10.02
CA THR A 160 -27.22 -4.41 10.04
C THR A 160 -28.11 -4.43 11.27
N VAL A 161 -27.56 -4.18 12.47
CA VAL A 161 -28.33 -4.14 13.73
C VAL A 161 -29.45 -3.10 13.66
N ASP A 162 -29.15 -1.90 13.19
CA ASP A 162 -30.15 -0.82 13.02
C ASP A 162 -31.29 -1.27 12.07
N HIS A 163 -30.95 -1.96 10.98
CA HIS A 163 -31.95 -2.42 10.02
C HIS A 163 -32.83 -3.54 10.57
N ILE A 164 -32.23 -4.58 11.19
CA ILE A 164 -32.96 -5.78 11.59
C ILE A 164 -33.86 -5.56 12.81
N THR A 165 -33.53 -4.57 13.64
CA THR A 165 -34.31 -4.19 14.84
C THR A 165 -35.54 -3.36 14.47
N GLN A 166 -35.48 -2.60 13.38
CA GLN A 166 -36.57 -1.69 12.96
C GLN A 166 -37.46 -2.28 11.85
N ARG A 167 -36.92 -3.16 11.00
CA ARG A 167 -37.65 -3.70 9.86
C ARG A 167 -38.60 -4.82 10.29
N VAL A 168 -39.90 -4.62 10.08
CA VAL A 168 -40.93 -5.65 10.28
C VAL A 168 -41.23 -6.36 8.95
N GLN A 169 -41.25 -7.70 8.99
CA GLN A 169 -41.76 -8.52 7.88
C GLN A 169 -42.35 -9.83 8.39
N PHE A 170 -43.39 -10.33 7.70
CA PHE A 170 -44.16 -11.49 8.15
C PHE A 170 -44.65 -11.40 9.62
N GLY A 171 -45.03 -10.20 10.06
CA GLY A 171 -45.63 -9.97 11.38
C GLY A 171 -44.66 -9.77 12.55
N GLN A 172 -43.34 -9.83 12.34
CA GLN A 172 -42.33 -9.62 13.38
C GLN A 172 -41.09 -8.88 12.86
N THR A 173 -40.24 -8.38 13.75
CA THR A 173 -38.97 -7.74 13.38
C THR A 173 -37.98 -8.76 12.81
N LEU A 174 -37.12 -8.33 11.88
CA LEU A 174 -36.18 -9.25 11.22
C LEU A 174 -35.23 -9.96 12.20
N GLN A 175 -34.89 -9.32 13.31
CA GLN A 175 -34.05 -9.93 14.36
C GLN A 175 -34.63 -11.21 14.97
N GLU A 176 -35.95 -11.44 14.88
CA GLU A 176 -36.62 -12.62 15.47
C GLU A 176 -36.46 -13.88 14.60
N PHE A 177 -36.02 -13.73 13.35
CA PHE A 177 -35.79 -14.88 12.47
C PHE A 177 -34.41 -15.47 12.69
N PHE A 178 -34.36 -16.79 12.94
CA PHE A 178 -33.12 -17.53 13.17
C PHE A 178 -32.05 -17.31 12.09
N ASN A 179 -32.44 -17.32 10.81
CA ASN A 179 -31.51 -17.13 9.70
C ASN A 179 -30.88 -15.72 9.65
N VAL A 180 -31.53 -14.71 10.26
CA VAL A 180 -30.96 -13.37 10.44
C VAL A 180 -29.99 -13.36 11.62
N GLN A 181 -30.35 -14.00 12.73
CA GLN A 181 -29.50 -14.14 13.92
C GLN A 181 -28.19 -14.89 13.59
N GLU A 182 -28.27 -15.96 12.80
CA GLU A 182 -27.11 -16.72 12.33
C GLU A 182 -26.14 -15.83 11.53
N LYS A 183 -26.68 -15.01 10.61
CA LYS A 183 -25.87 -14.07 9.81
C LYS A 183 -25.17 -13.04 10.69
N LEU A 184 -25.91 -12.42 11.61
CA LEU A 184 -25.34 -11.43 12.54
C LEU A 184 -24.24 -12.06 13.41
N THR A 185 -24.49 -13.27 13.93
CA THR A 185 -23.52 -14.01 14.74
C THR A 185 -22.22 -14.27 13.95
N ASN A 186 -22.34 -14.71 12.70
CA ASN A 186 -21.20 -14.93 11.82
C ASN A 186 -20.42 -13.64 11.53
N MET A 187 -21.11 -12.53 11.27
CA MET A 187 -20.48 -11.21 11.06
C MET A 187 -19.66 -10.80 12.30
N ILE A 188 -20.24 -10.93 13.50
CA ILE A 188 -19.58 -10.57 14.76
C ILE A 188 -18.36 -11.47 15.02
N ALA A 189 -18.51 -12.79 14.85
CA ALA A 189 -17.42 -13.75 15.07
C ALA A 189 -16.22 -13.48 14.15
N ARG A 190 -16.49 -13.19 12.87
CA ARG A 190 -15.46 -12.84 11.88
C ARG A 190 -14.77 -11.52 12.19
N HIS A 191 -15.54 -10.51 12.57
CA HIS A 191 -15.02 -9.23 13.03
C HIS A 191 -14.07 -9.42 14.23
N TYR A 192 -14.50 -10.16 15.25
CA TYR A 192 -13.71 -10.41 16.45
C TYR A 192 -12.39 -11.13 16.13
N ALA A 193 -12.44 -12.14 15.26
CA ALA A 193 -11.25 -12.85 14.82
C ALA A 193 -10.28 -11.93 14.07
N THR A 194 -10.77 -11.10 13.14
CA THR A 194 -9.91 -10.15 12.41
C THR A 194 -9.32 -9.09 13.32
N GLU A 195 -10.10 -8.50 14.22
CA GLU A 195 -9.61 -7.52 15.18
C GLU A 195 -8.53 -8.12 16.10
N SER A 196 -8.72 -9.35 16.55
CA SER A 196 -7.73 -10.08 17.34
C SER A 196 -6.39 -10.23 16.60
N ILE A 197 -6.43 -10.55 15.29
CA ILE A 197 -5.23 -10.64 14.45
C ILE A 197 -4.52 -9.27 14.32
N VAL A 198 -5.28 -8.18 14.19
CA VAL A 198 -4.71 -6.81 14.10
C VAL A 198 -3.93 -6.48 15.37
N TYR A 199 -4.52 -6.71 16.54
CA TYR A 199 -3.87 -6.42 17.81
C TYR A 199 -2.67 -7.34 18.11
N LEU A 200 -2.74 -8.61 17.69
CA LEU A 200 -1.59 -9.52 17.76
C LEU A 200 -0.43 -9.03 16.88
N LEU A 201 -0.72 -8.67 15.62
CA LEU A 201 0.29 -8.21 14.66
C LEU A 201 0.95 -6.92 15.10
N SER A 202 0.15 -5.92 15.48
CA SER A 202 0.67 -4.63 15.97
C SER A 202 1.54 -4.81 17.21
N SER A 203 1.11 -5.64 18.17
CA SER A 203 1.91 -5.98 19.36
C SER A 203 3.26 -6.63 19.00
N ASN A 204 3.27 -7.57 18.05
CA ASN A 204 4.52 -8.18 17.59
C ASN A 204 5.46 -7.14 16.98
N MET A 205 4.92 -6.24 16.15
CA MET A 205 5.69 -5.16 15.52
C MET A 205 6.26 -4.18 16.55
N ASP A 206 5.45 -3.76 17.53
CA ASP A 206 5.85 -2.81 18.58
C ASP A 206 6.88 -3.40 19.54
N ARG A 207 6.84 -4.72 19.77
CA ARG A 207 7.86 -5.46 20.52
C ARG A 207 9.16 -5.69 19.74
N GLY A 208 9.24 -5.20 18.49
CA GLY A 208 10.41 -5.32 17.64
C GLY A 208 10.62 -6.72 17.05
N ILE A 209 9.62 -7.59 17.10
CA ILE A 209 9.68 -8.91 16.43
C ILE A 209 9.80 -8.66 14.93
N GLN A 210 10.80 -9.26 14.29
CA GLN A 210 11.09 -9.06 12.86
C GLN A 210 10.43 -10.11 11.96
N ASP A 211 10.17 -11.31 12.49
CA ASP A 211 9.56 -12.40 11.74
C ASP A 211 8.05 -12.45 12.01
N TYR A 212 7.30 -11.67 11.25
CA TYR A 212 5.83 -11.63 11.27
C TYR A 212 5.21 -11.65 9.86
N GLN A 213 6.02 -11.94 8.84
CA GLN A 213 5.62 -11.84 7.44
C GLN A 213 4.51 -12.81 7.07
N LEU A 214 4.49 -13.99 7.70
CA LEU A 214 3.47 -15.02 7.48
C LEU A 214 2.14 -14.59 8.11
N GLU A 215 2.18 -14.15 9.37
CA GLU A 215 1.03 -13.65 10.11
C GLU A 215 0.42 -12.43 9.43
N ALA A 216 1.25 -11.51 8.93
CA ALA A 216 0.79 -10.34 8.18
C ALA A 216 0.11 -10.73 6.87
N ALA A 217 0.62 -11.76 6.17
CA ALA A 217 -0.02 -12.30 4.97
C ALA A 217 -1.38 -12.97 5.30
N ILE A 218 -1.41 -13.81 6.33
CA ILE A 218 -2.63 -14.46 6.82
C ILE A 218 -3.67 -13.42 7.21
N GLY A 219 -3.31 -12.43 8.02
CA GLY A 219 -4.20 -11.38 8.47
C GLY A 219 -4.79 -10.58 7.31
N LYS A 220 -3.96 -10.20 6.32
CA LYS A 220 -4.43 -9.53 5.11
C LYS A 220 -5.45 -10.39 4.36
N VAL A 221 -5.15 -11.67 4.12
CA VAL A 221 -6.03 -12.57 3.34
C VAL A 221 -7.33 -12.84 4.09
N ALA A 222 -7.25 -13.25 5.36
CA ALA A 222 -8.41 -13.55 6.18
C ALA A 222 -9.36 -12.35 6.26
N ALA A 223 -8.85 -11.14 6.51
CA ALA A 223 -9.67 -9.95 6.58
C ALA A 223 -10.33 -9.59 5.24
N SER A 224 -9.55 -9.55 4.16
CA SER A 224 -10.01 -9.01 2.87
C SER A 224 -10.79 -10.00 2.01
N VAL A 225 -10.63 -11.31 2.22
CA VAL A 225 -11.29 -12.34 1.41
C VAL A 225 -12.37 -13.05 2.21
N SER A 226 -12.07 -13.47 3.44
CA SER A 226 -12.94 -14.39 4.18
C SER A 226 -13.90 -13.69 5.15
N ASN A 227 -13.51 -12.54 5.70
CA ASN A 227 -14.21 -11.96 6.84
C ASN A 227 -15.01 -10.68 6.50
N LEU A 228 -14.47 -9.77 5.68
CA LEU A 228 -15.16 -8.50 5.39
C LEU A 228 -16.44 -8.69 4.56
N TRP A 229 -16.43 -9.62 3.61
CA TRP A 229 -17.48 -9.75 2.59
C TRP A 229 -18.59 -10.74 2.93
N PHE A 230 -18.43 -11.51 4.00
CA PHE A 230 -19.30 -12.64 4.33
C PHE A 230 -19.80 -12.53 5.75
#